data_AF-A0A7S3BMK0-F1
#
_entry.id   AF-A0A7S3BMK0-F1
#
_cell.length_a   1.000
_cell.length_b   1.000
_cell.length_c   1.000
_cell.angle_alpha   90.00
_cell.angle_beta   90.00
_cell.angle_gamma   90.00
#
_symmetry.space_group_name_H-M   'P 1'
#
loop_
_entity.id
_entity.type
_entity.pdbx_description
1 polymer ?
#
loop_
_entity_poly.entity_id
_entity_poly.type
_entity_poly.pdbx_seq_one_letter_code
_entity_poly.pdbx_strand_id
1 'polypeptide(L)'
;PTSSPPALAAQVPSRQVLSGQVPSAMGLSPSGSVSSSLECLLGLLVCARRAWPSLLSLARKCTASCEGCTVRKPPYNVKKLRRCLIKAQMDYCGDYSRLLDLSRLSIMCDSVSAMCGAISWFIGAKASAGFETIRLKDKLTPDALVYVEDFDINGGHRNI
;
A
#
# COMPACT_ATOMS: atom_id res chain seq x y z
N PRO A 1 -48.74 31.84 -26.33
CA PRO A 1 -49.45 30.66 -25.79
C PRO A 1 -48.49 29.47 -25.66
N THR A 2 -47.88 29.33 -24.47
CA THR A 2 -48.13 28.20 -23.52
C THR A 2 -47.51 26.89 -24.02
N SER A 3 -46.61 26.22 -23.32
CA SER A 3 -46.32 26.21 -21.88
C SER A 3 -45.12 25.27 -21.63
N SER A 4 -44.15 25.72 -20.82
CA SER A 4 -43.25 24.82 -20.05
C SER A 4 -44.08 23.99 -19.06
N PRO A 5 -43.64 22.77 -18.66
CA PRO A 5 -43.04 22.58 -17.32
C PRO A 5 -42.08 21.35 -17.24
N PRO A 6 -41.68 20.83 -16.05
CA PRO A 6 -40.86 21.45 -15.00
C PRO A 6 -39.62 20.60 -14.61
N ALA A 7 -38.81 21.18 -13.73
CA ALA A 7 -37.62 20.60 -13.10
C ALA A 7 -37.89 19.35 -12.24
N LEU A 8 -36.92 18.42 -12.21
CA LEU A 8 -36.78 17.42 -11.14
C LEU A 8 -35.35 17.47 -10.60
N ALA A 9 -35.19 18.14 -9.46
CA ALA A 9 -33.99 18.09 -8.64
C ALA A 9 -33.95 16.71 -7.93
N ALA A 10 -32.98 15.87 -8.29
CA ALA A 10 -32.72 14.64 -7.57
C ALA A 10 -31.95 14.97 -6.28
N GLN A 11 -32.68 15.01 -5.17
CA GLN A 11 -32.14 14.97 -3.81
C GLN A 11 -31.36 13.67 -3.60
N VAL A 12 -30.06 13.78 -3.32
CA VAL A 12 -29.25 12.66 -2.83
C VAL A 12 -29.45 12.57 -1.31
N PRO A 13 -29.87 11.43 -0.77
CA PRO A 13 -30.18 11.31 0.65
C PRO A 13 -28.93 11.34 1.53
N SER A 14 -29.05 12.10 2.62
CA SER A 14 -28.12 12.20 3.74
C SER A 14 -27.64 10.83 4.23
N ARG A 15 -26.32 10.63 4.27
CA ARG A 15 -25.68 9.49 4.93
C ARG A 15 -26.06 9.50 6.41
N GLN A 16 -26.87 8.53 6.84
CA GLN A 16 -27.05 8.23 8.25
C GLN A 16 -25.72 7.77 8.84
N VAL A 17 -25.23 8.52 9.82
CA VAL A 17 -24.15 8.11 10.72
C VAL A 17 -24.75 7.09 11.68
N LEU A 18 -24.46 5.80 11.47
CA LEU A 18 -24.77 4.75 12.44
C LEU A 18 -23.84 4.90 13.64
N SER A 19 -24.30 5.65 14.65
CA SER A 19 -23.70 5.68 15.99
C SER A 19 -24.02 4.37 16.70
N GLY A 20 -23.13 3.39 16.58
CA GLY A 20 -23.14 2.18 17.41
C GLY A 20 -22.42 2.44 18.72
N GLN A 21 -23.17 2.68 19.80
CA GLN A 21 -22.66 2.63 21.17
C GLN A 21 -22.27 1.18 21.52
N VAL A 22 -21.07 0.99 22.04
CA VAL A 22 -20.62 -0.29 22.63
C VAL A 22 -20.66 -0.14 24.16
N PRO A 23 -21.20 -1.11 24.93
CA PRO A 23 -21.29 -0.98 26.38
C PRO A 23 -19.92 -1.05 27.06
N SER A 24 -19.67 -0.11 27.98
CA SER A 24 -18.57 -0.18 28.94
C SER A 24 -18.71 -1.38 29.87
N ALA A 25 -17.75 -2.29 29.85
CA ALA A 25 -17.56 -3.27 30.90
C ALA A 25 -16.06 -3.44 31.22
N MET A 26 -15.70 -2.99 32.42
CA MET A 26 -14.58 -3.44 33.27
C MET A 26 -13.16 -3.53 32.68
N GLY A 27 -12.36 -2.51 32.99
CA GLY A 27 -11.27 -2.72 33.96
C GLY A 27 -9.99 -3.42 33.51
N LEU A 28 -9.42 -3.03 32.38
CA LEU A 28 -7.98 -3.08 32.10
C LEU A 28 -7.69 -1.97 31.09
N SER A 29 -6.92 -0.94 31.45
CA SER A 29 -6.53 0.11 30.51
C SER A 29 -5.62 -0.51 29.42
N PRO A 30 -6.04 -0.60 28.14
CA PRO A 30 -5.13 -1.02 27.10
C PRO A 30 -4.37 0.24 26.67
N SER A 31 -3.21 0.48 27.27
CA SER A 31 -2.28 1.54 26.83
C SER A 31 -1.62 1.24 25.47
N GLY A 32 -2.10 0.24 24.73
CA GLY A 32 -1.69 -0.05 23.37
C GLY A 32 -2.56 0.72 22.39
N SER A 33 -1.96 1.55 21.53
CA SER A 33 -2.66 2.14 20.40
C SER A 33 -3.31 1.03 19.56
N VAL A 34 -4.48 1.28 18.97
CA VAL A 34 -5.16 0.32 18.06
C VAL A 34 -4.19 -0.21 16.99
N SER A 35 -3.25 0.62 16.55
CA SER A 35 -2.21 0.30 15.56
C SER A 35 -1.14 -0.68 16.03
N SER A 36 -0.98 -0.90 17.34
CA SER A 36 -0.05 -1.86 17.94
C SER A 36 -0.73 -3.17 18.38
N SER A 37 -2.03 -3.31 18.13
CA SER A 37 -2.80 -4.50 18.47
C SER A 37 -2.57 -5.65 17.47
N LEU A 38 -2.58 -6.89 17.96
CA LEU A 38 -2.50 -8.07 17.08
C LEU A 38 -3.69 -8.12 16.11
N GLU A 39 -4.87 -7.66 16.53
CA GLU A 39 -6.05 -7.57 15.69
C GLU A 39 -5.82 -6.67 14.47
N CYS A 40 -5.20 -5.50 14.65
CA CYS A 40 -4.80 -4.63 13.56
C CYS A 40 -3.89 -5.36 12.56
N LEU A 41 -2.85 -6.05 13.05
CA LEU A 41 -1.94 -6.80 12.19
C LEU A 41 -2.67 -7.91 11.41
N LEU A 42 -3.54 -8.66 12.06
CA LEU A 42 -4.32 -9.72 11.40
C LEU A 42 -5.26 -9.14 10.34
N GLY A 43 -5.95 -8.04 10.64
CA GLY A 43 -6.78 -7.30 9.67
C GLY A 43 -5.98 -6.85 8.45
N LEU A 44 -4.81 -6.25 8.66
CA LEU A 44 -3.91 -5.82 7.59
C LEU A 44 -3.42 -7.01 6.74
N LEU A 45 -3.12 -8.16 7.35
CA LEU A 45 -2.71 -9.37 6.62
C LEU A 45 -3.84 -9.94 5.76
N VAL A 46 -5.09 -9.89 6.22
CA VAL A 46 -6.27 -10.28 5.44
C VAL A 46 -6.46 -9.34 4.25
N CYS A 47 -6.38 -8.04 4.46
CA CYS A 47 -6.46 -7.04 3.40
C CYS A 47 -5.35 -7.24 2.35
N ALA A 48 -4.10 -7.43 2.79
CA ALA A 48 -2.96 -7.70 1.92
C ALA A 48 -3.14 -8.96 1.08
N ARG A 49 -3.74 -10.02 1.66
CA ARG A 49 -4.06 -11.26 0.95
C ARG A 49 -5.12 -11.05 -0.13
N ARG A 50 -6.18 -10.30 0.20
CA ARG A 50 -7.28 -9.99 -0.73
C ARG A 50 -6.83 -9.09 -1.88
N ALA A 51 -5.93 -8.14 -1.62
CA ALA A 51 -5.39 -7.24 -2.64
C ALA A 51 -4.37 -7.91 -3.58
N TRP A 52 -3.80 -9.06 -3.20
CA TRP A 52 -2.72 -9.70 -3.94
C TRP A 52 -3.04 -10.03 -5.41
N PRO A 53 -4.21 -10.62 -5.76
CA PRO A 53 -4.52 -10.90 -7.17
C PRO A 53 -4.57 -9.64 -8.02
N SER A 54 -5.13 -8.55 -7.48
CA SER A 54 -5.17 -7.25 -8.15
C SER A 54 -3.77 -6.66 -8.34
N LEU A 55 -2.91 -6.78 -7.32
CA LEU A 55 -1.51 -6.35 -7.41
C LEU A 55 -0.73 -7.16 -8.46
N LEU A 56 -0.93 -8.49 -8.51
CA LEU A 56 -0.32 -9.34 -9.54
C LEU A 56 -0.83 -9.00 -10.95
N SER A 57 -2.12 -8.71 -11.09
CA SER A 57 -2.72 -8.28 -12.36
C SER A 57 -2.10 -6.95 -12.83
N LEU A 58 -1.92 -5.99 -11.91
CA LEU A 58 -1.27 -4.72 -12.20
C LEU A 58 0.15 -4.92 -12.73
N ALA A 59 0.97 -5.73 -12.05
CA ALA A 59 2.33 -5.98 -12.51
C ALA A 59 2.38 -6.68 -13.86
N ARG A 60 1.47 -7.63 -14.12
CA ARG A 60 1.37 -8.29 -15.43
C ARG A 60 1.03 -7.32 -16.55
N LYS A 61 0.15 -6.34 -16.29
CA LYS A 61 -0.15 -5.28 -17.26
C LYS A 61 1.09 -4.43 -17.55
N CYS A 62 1.84 -4.04 -16.53
CA CYS A 62 3.11 -3.34 -16.72
C CYS A 62 4.06 -4.14 -17.62
N THR A 63 4.31 -5.41 -17.30
CA THR A 63 5.24 -6.25 -18.10
C THR A 63 4.74 -6.56 -19.51
N ALA A 64 3.44 -6.48 -19.75
CA ALA A 64 2.88 -6.60 -21.10
C ALA A 64 3.03 -5.30 -21.92
N SER A 65 3.18 -4.14 -21.25
CA SER A 65 3.36 -2.83 -21.88
C SER A 65 4.82 -2.39 -21.97
N CYS A 66 5.73 -3.04 -21.24
CA CYS A 66 7.14 -2.70 -21.18
C CYS A 66 7.98 -3.91 -21.58
N GLU A 67 8.69 -3.81 -22.71
CA GLU A 67 9.62 -4.86 -23.15
C GLU A 67 10.79 -5.04 -22.16
N GLY A 68 11.35 -6.25 -22.12
CA GLY A 68 12.47 -6.59 -21.22
C GLY A 68 12.10 -6.59 -19.74
N CYS A 69 10.81 -6.73 -19.39
CA CYS A 69 10.31 -6.79 -18.02
C CYS A 69 9.60 -8.11 -17.73
N THR A 70 9.85 -8.72 -16.56
CA THR A 70 9.15 -9.95 -16.13
C THR A 70 8.70 -9.86 -14.67
N VAL A 71 7.55 -10.48 -14.35
CA VAL A 71 7.04 -10.50 -12.98
C VAL A 71 7.64 -11.68 -12.20
N ARG A 72 8.34 -11.37 -11.11
CA ARG A 72 8.80 -12.35 -10.13
C ARG A 72 7.92 -12.33 -8.88
N LYS A 73 7.29 -13.47 -8.59
CA LYS A 73 6.48 -13.65 -7.40
C LYS A 73 7.37 -14.03 -6.20
N PRO A 74 7.07 -13.54 -4.99
CA PRO A 74 7.65 -14.08 -3.78
C PRO A 74 7.16 -15.53 -3.54
N PRO A 75 7.86 -16.31 -2.68
CA PRO A 75 7.39 -17.64 -2.29
C PRO A 75 6.07 -17.62 -1.51
N TYR A 76 5.72 -16.48 -0.91
CA TYR A 76 4.46 -16.26 -0.22
C TYR A 76 3.86 -14.93 -0.64
N ASN A 77 2.57 -14.94 -0.99
CA ASN A 77 1.83 -13.76 -1.43
C ASN A 77 1.76 -12.65 -0.36
N VAL A 78 1.80 -13.05 0.91
CA VAL A 78 1.76 -12.14 2.05
C VAL A 78 2.91 -12.46 2.99
N LYS A 79 3.50 -11.43 3.59
CA LYS A 79 4.56 -11.58 4.59
C LYS A 79 4.11 -12.46 5.76
N LYS A 80 4.99 -13.37 6.19
CA LYS A 80 4.72 -14.24 7.35
C LYS A 80 4.56 -13.41 8.62
N LEU A 81 3.60 -13.80 9.47
CA LEU A 81 3.28 -13.12 10.73
C LEU A 81 4.52 -12.81 11.57
N ARG A 82 5.38 -13.81 11.81
CA ARG A 82 6.64 -13.64 12.57
C ARG A 82 7.52 -12.52 12.01
N ARG A 83 7.62 -12.40 10.68
CA ARG A 83 8.42 -11.35 10.03
C ARG A 83 7.77 -9.98 10.15
N CYS A 84 6.44 -9.89 10.16
CA CYS A 84 5.73 -8.64 10.43
C CYS A 84 5.99 -8.16 11.86
N LEU A 85 5.86 -9.05 12.85
CA LEU A 85 6.12 -8.73 14.26
C LEU A 85 7.54 -8.18 14.47
N ILE A 86 8.55 -8.90 13.96
CA ILE A 86 9.96 -8.47 14.07
C ILE A 86 10.17 -7.12 13.36
N LYS A 87 9.64 -6.94 12.15
CA LYS A 87 9.83 -5.70 11.38
C LYS A 87 9.16 -4.51 12.06
N ALA A 88 7.92 -4.67 12.54
CA ALA A 88 7.23 -3.60 13.25
C ALA A 88 7.93 -3.22 14.54
N GLN A 89 8.38 -4.21 15.32
CA GLN A 89 9.10 -3.93 16.56
C GLN A 89 10.41 -3.18 16.32
N MET A 90 11.17 -3.57 15.30
CA MET A 90 12.50 -3.00 15.04
C MET A 90 12.45 -1.68 14.29
N ASP A 91 11.59 -1.57 13.28
CA ASP A 91 11.60 -0.42 12.37
C ASP A 91 10.56 0.63 12.77
N TYR A 92 9.50 0.23 13.47
CA TYR A 92 8.31 1.05 13.73
C TYR A 92 7.85 1.06 15.19
N CYS A 93 8.70 0.63 16.13
CA CYS A 93 8.41 0.59 17.57
C CYS A 93 7.09 -0.13 17.92
N GLY A 94 6.74 -1.17 17.16
CA GLY A 94 5.52 -1.97 17.37
C GLY A 94 4.27 -1.46 16.64
N ASP A 95 4.36 -0.35 15.90
CA ASP A 95 3.25 0.16 15.09
C ASP A 95 3.07 -0.66 13.79
N TYR A 96 2.01 -1.46 13.72
CA TYR A 96 1.72 -2.30 12.56
C TYR A 96 1.16 -1.52 11.37
N SER A 97 0.55 -0.35 11.60
CA SER A 97 -0.04 0.47 10.54
C SER A 97 1.01 0.99 9.55
N ARG A 98 2.27 1.05 9.96
CA ARG A 98 3.41 1.49 9.16
C ARG A 98 4.02 0.41 8.28
N LEU A 99 3.54 -0.84 8.35
CA LEU A 99 4.02 -1.94 7.51
C LEU A 99 3.48 -1.82 6.07
N LEU A 100 4.32 -1.34 5.15
CA LEU A 100 3.93 -1.16 3.74
C LEU A 100 4.12 -2.40 2.86
N ASP A 101 5.04 -3.29 3.22
CA ASP A 101 5.49 -4.39 2.36
C ASP A 101 4.75 -5.72 2.62
N LEU A 102 3.54 -5.67 3.21
CA LEU A 102 2.75 -6.84 3.59
C LEU A 102 2.43 -7.76 2.41
N SER A 103 2.09 -7.17 1.26
CA SER A 103 1.92 -7.82 -0.05
C SER A 103 2.95 -7.18 -0.98
N ARG A 104 3.80 -7.97 -1.65
CA ARG A 104 4.87 -7.42 -2.49
C ARG A 104 5.21 -8.30 -3.68
N LEU A 105 5.51 -7.70 -4.82
CA LEU A 105 6.04 -8.38 -5.99
C LEU A 105 7.31 -7.70 -6.46
N SER A 106 8.00 -8.32 -7.41
CA SER A 106 9.18 -7.73 -8.04
C SER A 106 9.00 -7.79 -9.54
N ILE A 107 9.42 -6.73 -10.22
CA ILE A 107 9.57 -6.71 -11.67
C ILE A 107 11.06 -6.77 -11.95
N MET A 108 11.48 -7.81 -12.64
CA MET A 108 12.85 -7.94 -13.11
C MET A 108 12.93 -7.24 -14.46
N CYS A 109 13.93 -6.38 -14.64
CA CYS A 109 14.16 -5.66 -15.88
C CYS A 109 15.55 -6.03 -16.40
N ASP A 110 15.65 -6.33 -17.68
CA ASP A 110 16.91 -6.77 -18.29
C ASP A 110 17.85 -5.60 -18.62
N SER A 111 17.34 -4.36 -18.55
CA SER A 111 18.11 -3.14 -18.76
C SER A 111 17.60 -1.98 -17.90
N VAL A 112 18.44 -0.96 -17.72
CA VAL A 112 18.06 0.30 -17.06
C VAL A 112 16.94 1.01 -17.82
N SER A 113 16.94 0.96 -19.15
CA SER A 113 15.88 1.54 -19.98
C SER A 113 14.51 0.88 -19.71
N ALA A 114 14.48 -0.45 -19.65
CA ALA A 114 13.27 -1.22 -19.31
C ALA A 114 12.78 -0.86 -17.89
N MET A 115 13.68 -0.73 -16.93
CA MET A 115 13.36 -0.30 -15.56
C MET A 115 12.74 1.10 -15.54
N CYS A 116 13.34 2.08 -16.22
CA CYS A 116 12.79 3.43 -16.33
C CYS A 116 11.39 3.41 -16.95
N GLY A 117 11.19 2.63 -18.04
CA GLY A 117 9.88 2.46 -18.67
C GLY A 117 8.84 1.89 -17.71
N ALA A 118 9.19 0.85 -16.95
CA ALA A 118 8.30 0.26 -15.94
C ALA A 118 7.95 1.26 -14.83
N ILE A 119 8.93 2.03 -14.32
CA ILE A 119 8.70 3.08 -13.31
C ILE A 119 7.76 4.15 -13.86
N SER A 120 8.02 4.65 -15.07
CA SER A 120 7.15 5.62 -15.75
C SER A 120 5.74 5.07 -15.94
N TRP A 121 5.59 3.77 -16.23
CA TRP A 121 4.29 3.12 -16.32
C TRP A 121 3.53 3.17 -14.98
N PHE A 122 4.17 2.87 -13.84
CA PHE A 122 3.51 2.95 -12.53
C PHE A 122 3.21 4.38 -12.06
N ILE A 123 4.09 5.34 -12.36
CA ILE A 123 3.87 6.75 -12.01
C ILE A 123 2.75 7.33 -12.90
N GLY A 124 2.79 7.05 -14.20
CA GLY A 124 1.79 7.48 -15.17
C GLY A 124 0.45 6.74 -15.02
N ALA A 125 0.45 5.56 -14.39
CA ALA A 125 -0.74 4.81 -14.04
C ALA A 125 -1.50 5.44 -12.86
N LYS A 126 -1.93 6.70 -13.00
CA LYS A 126 -3.08 7.25 -12.27
C LYS A 126 -4.39 6.46 -12.51
N ALA A 127 -4.38 5.46 -13.41
CA ALA A 127 -5.58 4.98 -14.11
C ALA A 127 -5.85 3.47 -14.05
N SER A 128 -5.05 2.65 -13.35
CA SER A 128 -5.53 1.31 -13.01
C SER A 128 -6.43 1.43 -11.79
N ALA A 129 -7.76 1.40 -12.01
CA ALA A 129 -8.78 1.49 -10.96
C ALA A 129 -8.36 0.74 -9.67
N GLY A 130 -8.00 1.50 -8.62
CA GLY A 130 -7.69 0.97 -7.30
C GLY A 130 -6.22 0.98 -6.85
N PHE A 131 -5.26 1.47 -7.64
CA PHE A 131 -3.87 1.64 -7.19
C PHE A 131 -3.34 3.05 -7.40
N GLU A 132 -2.54 3.52 -6.45
CA GLU A 132 -1.85 4.80 -6.48
C GLU A 132 -0.39 4.60 -6.08
N THR A 133 0.52 5.21 -6.84
CA THR A 133 1.94 5.26 -6.49
C THR A 133 2.14 6.34 -5.44
N ILE A 134 2.27 5.93 -4.18
CA ILE A 134 2.45 6.86 -3.05
C ILE A 134 3.91 7.25 -2.81
N ARG A 135 4.86 6.40 -3.22
CA ARG A 135 6.28 6.57 -2.91
C ARG A 135 7.18 5.81 -3.89
N LEU A 136 8.24 6.49 -4.34
CA LEU A 136 9.39 5.88 -5.01
C LEU A 136 10.59 5.91 -4.05
N LYS A 137 11.41 4.85 -4.03
CA LYS A 137 12.70 4.84 -3.33
C LYS A 137 13.78 4.43 -4.34
N ASP A 138 14.69 5.35 -4.64
CA ASP A 138 15.92 5.01 -5.35
C ASP A 138 16.92 4.41 -4.35
N LYS A 139 17.55 3.31 -4.75
CA LYS A 139 18.61 2.62 -3.99
C LYS A 139 19.82 2.29 -4.86
N LEU A 140 19.82 2.75 -6.11
CA LEU A 140 20.88 2.51 -7.09
C LEU A 140 21.83 3.70 -7.14
N THR A 141 21.29 4.91 -7.00
CA THR A 141 22.11 6.12 -6.91
C THR A 141 22.74 6.19 -5.52
N PRO A 142 24.08 6.26 -5.41
CA PRO A 142 24.74 6.44 -4.13
C PRO A 142 24.28 7.76 -3.48
N ASP A 143 24.02 7.74 -2.17
CA ASP A 143 23.57 8.89 -1.37
C ASP A 143 24.47 10.14 -1.53
N ALA A 144 25.72 9.96 -1.97
CA ALA A 144 26.66 11.05 -2.23
C ALA A 144 26.30 11.97 -3.41
N LEU A 145 25.33 11.60 -4.27
CA LEU A 145 24.97 12.36 -5.47
C LEU A 145 23.59 13.04 -5.40
N VAL A 146 22.83 12.85 -4.31
CA VAL A 146 21.47 13.40 -4.17
C VAL A 146 21.34 14.08 -2.81
N TYR A 147 21.61 15.40 -2.77
CA TYR A 147 21.12 16.26 -1.68
C TYR A 147 19.62 16.46 -1.88
N VAL A 148 18.83 15.49 -1.43
CA VAL A 148 17.41 15.70 -1.18
C VAL A 148 17.19 15.35 0.28
N GLU A 149 16.81 16.34 1.08
CA GLU A 149 16.46 16.21 2.49
C GLU A 149 15.21 15.33 2.65
N ASP A 150 15.34 14.02 2.47
CA ASP A 150 14.32 13.07 2.87
C ASP A 150 14.82 12.33 4.11
N PHE A 151 14.26 12.70 5.26
CA PHE A 151 14.36 11.99 6.52
C PHE A 151 13.75 10.58 6.38
N ASP A 152 14.50 9.63 5.80
CA ASP A 152 14.20 8.20 5.88
C ASP A 152 15.30 7.47 6.64
N ILE A 153 15.37 7.77 7.94
CA ILE A 153 16.15 6.97 8.87
C ILE A 153 15.49 5.59 8.93
N ASN A 154 16.22 4.57 8.48
CA ASN A 154 15.95 3.13 8.57
C ASN A 154 15.07 2.51 7.46
N GLY A 155 15.75 2.20 6.36
CA GLY A 155 15.24 1.37 5.26
C GLY A 155 16.17 0.22 4.86
N GLY A 156 16.88 -0.39 5.81
CA GLY A 156 17.58 -1.66 5.62
C GLY A 156 18.95 -1.56 4.94
N HIS A 157 19.95 -1.08 5.67
CA HIS A 157 21.31 -1.60 5.56
C HIS A 157 21.50 -2.61 6.69
N ARG A 158 21.58 -3.89 6.34
CA ARG A 158 22.29 -4.85 7.17
C ARG A 158 23.56 -5.16 6.40
N ASN A 159 24.60 -4.38 6.68
CA ASN A 159 25.96 -4.83 6.39
C ASN A 159 26.20 -6.02 7.31
N ILE A 160 26.29 -7.21 6.73
CA ILE A 160 26.93 -8.37 7.33
C ILE A 160 28.18 -8.63 6.48
#